data_AF-A9L3B6-F1
#
_entry.id   AF-A9L3B6-F1
#
_cell.length_a   1.000
_cell.length_b   1.000
_cell.length_c   1.000
_cell.angle_alpha   90.00
_cell.angle_beta   90.00
_cell.angle_gamma   90.00
#
_symmetry.space_group_name_H-M   'P 1'
#
loop_
_entity.id
_entity.type
_entity.pdbx_description
1 polymer ?
#
loop_
_entity_poly.entity_id
_entity_poly.type
_entity_poly.pdbx_seq_one_letter_code
_entity_poly.pdbx_strand_id
1 'polypeptide(L)'
;MSFPQAAIRQCRHWALLLTQIGLFCLLSFACHWFATWAHSPIPGSVIGLGILLFLLGFKLIPENAVQLGAAWLIGELLLFFIPPVISVIKYEGLFEQYGTNILFTLVMGSVCVMFGTGFVVDRVFRFERQLNIKKQARRHAKAA
;
A
#
# COMPACT_ATOMS: atom_id res chain seq x y z
N MET A 1 -18.28 -30.38 26.01
CA MET A 1 -19.31 -29.45 25.48
C MET A 1 -18.67 -28.06 25.28
N SER A 2 -18.01 -27.83 24.13
CA SER A 2 -17.19 -26.64 23.84
C SER A 2 -17.49 -26.00 22.48
N PHE A 3 -18.62 -26.37 21.86
CA PHE A 3 -19.06 -25.87 20.55
C PHE A 3 -19.65 -24.44 20.51
N PRO A 4 -20.27 -23.85 21.56
CA PRO A 4 -20.99 -22.58 21.40
C PRO A 4 -20.07 -21.35 21.34
N GLN A 5 -18.83 -21.43 21.83
CA GLN A 5 -17.93 -20.28 21.85
C GLN A 5 -17.24 -20.02 20.50
N ALA A 6 -17.01 -21.06 19.69
CA ALA A 6 -16.41 -20.94 18.36
C ALA A 6 -17.34 -20.17 17.40
N ALA A 7 -18.64 -20.48 17.41
CA ALA A 7 -19.63 -19.86 16.52
C ALA A 7 -19.81 -18.35 16.78
N ILE A 8 -19.88 -17.93 18.05
CA ILE A 8 -20.04 -16.52 18.43
C ILE A 8 -18.80 -15.70 18.05
N ARG A 9 -17.61 -16.27 18.27
CA ARG A 9 -16.34 -15.62 17.94
C ARG A 9 -16.11 -15.51 16.43
N GLN A 10 -16.58 -16.50 15.65
CA GLN A 10 -16.56 -16.49 14.18
C GLN A 10 -17.51 -15.43 13.62
N CYS A 11 -18.75 -15.36 14.13
CA CYS A 11 -19.74 -14.38 13.69
C CYS A 11 -19.26 -12.93 13.94
N ARG A 12 -18.65 -12.68 15.12
CA ARG A 12 -18.05 -11.38 15.43
C ARG A 12 -16.87 -11.03 14.52
N HIS A 13 -16.02 -11.99 14.17
CA HIS A 13 -14.91 -11.77 13.22
C HIS A 13 -15.41 -11.37 11.83
N TRP A 14 -16.39 -12.09 11.30
CA TRP A 14 -16.98 -11.77 10.00
C TRP A 14 -17.67 -10.41 10.00
N ALA A 15 -18.40 -10.06 11.07
CA ALA A 15 -19.02 -8.75 11.21
C ALA A 15 -17.99 -7.61 11.25
N LEU A 16 -16.89 -7.78 12.00
CA LEU A 16 -15.80 -6.80 12.06
C LEU A 16 -15.10 -6.64 10.70
N LEU A 17 -14.84 -7.75 10.01
CA LEU A 17 -14.24 -7.75 8.68
C LEU A 17 -15.12 -6.99 7.69
N LEU A 18 -16.41 -7.32 7.59
CA LEU A 18 -17.35 -6.62 6.71
C LEU A 18 -17.45 -5.13 7.05
N THR A 19 -17.40 -4.78 8.33
CA THR A 19 -17.41 -3.38 8.77
C THR A 19 -16.15 -2.64 8.31
N GLN A 20 -14.97 -3.24 8.47
CA GLN A 20 -13.70 -2.63 8.02
C GLN A 20 -13.64 -2.48 6.50
N ILE A 21 -14.08 -3.49 5.74
CA ILE A 21 -14.17 -3.43 4.28
C ILE A 21 -15.16 -2.36 3.85
N GLY A 22 -16.34 -2.32 4.48
CA GLY A 22 -17.35 -1.30 4.23
C GLY A 22 -16.80 0.11 4.48
N LEU A 23 -16.02 0.30 5.55
CA LEU A 23 -15.35 1.57 5.84
C LEU A 23 -14.34 1.96 4.75
N PHE A 24 -13.54 1.02 4.25
CA PHE A 24 -12.61 1.28 3.14
C PHE A 24 -13.32 1.65 1.85
N CYS A 25 -14.40 0.95 1.52
CA CYS A 25 -15.22 1.25 0.35
C CYS A 25 -15.87 2.63 0.47
N LEU A 26 -16.43 2.96 1.64
CA LEU A 26 -17.04 4.28 1.90
C LEU A 26 -16.01 5.40 1.82
N LEU A 27 -14.84 5.21 2.43
CA LEU A 27 -13.75 6.18 2.36
C LEU A 27 -13.31 6.40 0.91
N SER A 28 -13.08 5.31 0.16
CA SER A 28 -12.70 5.37 -1.25
C SER A 28 -13.74 6.08 -2.10
N PHE A 29 -15.03 5.78 -1.88
CA PHE A 29 -16.13 6.43 -2.59
C PHE A 29 -16.23 7.93 -2.26
N ALA A 30 -16.13 8.31 -0.99
CA ALA A 30 -16.13 9.70 -0.56
C ALA A 30 -14.93 10.47 -1.16
N CYS A 31 -13.74 9.86 -1.16
CA CYS A 31 -12.55 10.47 -1.77
C CYS A 31 -12.68 10.57 -3.28
N HIS A 32 -13.31 9.60 -3.95
CA HIS A 32 -13.58 9.65 -5.38
C HIS A 32 -14.55 10.79 -5.72
N TRP A 33 -15.64 10.91 -4.97
CA TRP A 33 -16.60 12.01 -5.12
C TRP A 33 -15.94 13.38 -4.91
N PHE A 34 -15.08 13.49 -3.91
CA PHE A 34 -14.30 14.70 -3.67
C PHE A 34 -13.31 14.97 -4.80
N ALA A 35 -12.62 13.95 -5.30
CA ALA A 35 -11.63 14.08 -6.38
C ALA A 35 -12.27 14.53 -7.69
N THR A 36 -13.45 14.01 -8.04
CA THR A 36 -14.18 14.42 -9.25
C THR A 36 -14.71 15.84 -9.11
N TRP A 37 -15.24 16.22 -7.94
CA TRP A 37 -15.67 17.60 -7.69
C TRP A 37 -14.50 18.58 -7.78
N ALA A 38 -13.35 18.23 -7.21
CA ALA A 38 -12.13 19.04 -7.22
C ALA A 38 -11.35 18.97 -8.55
N HIS A 39 -11.81 18.21 -9.55
CA HIS A 39 -11.08 17.93 -10.80
C HIS A 39 -9.62 17.51 -10.57
N SER A 40 -9.39 16.70 -9.54
CA SER A 40 -8.04 16.25 -9.19
C SER A 40 -7.51 15.26 -10.23
N PRO A 41 -6.24 15.37 -10.68
CA PRO A 41 -5.61 14.39 -11.56
C PRO A 41 -5.31 13.06 -10.84
N ILE A 42 -5.48 13.02 -9.52
CA ILE A 42 -5.14 11.87 -8.67
C ILE A 42 -6.41 11.02 -8.44
N PRO A 43 -6.34 9.69 -8.61
CA PRO A 43 -7.45 8.81 -8.28
C PRO A 43 -7.90 8.95 -6.82
N GLY A 44 -9.21 8.96 -6.57
CA GLY A 44 -9.78 9.05 -5.22
C GLY A 44 -9.26 8.00 -4.25
N SER A 45 -8.94 6.78 -4.72
CA SER A 45 -8.35 5.72 -3.90
C SER A 45 -6.96 6.08 -3.34
N VAL A 46 -6.14 6.79 -4.12
CA VAL A 46 -4.81 7.27 -3.69
C VAL A 46 -4.96 8.38 -2.64
N ILE A 47 -5.97 9.25 -2.79
CA ILE A 47 -6.30 10.26 -1.78
C ILE A 47 -6.75 9.57 -0.48
N GLY A 48 -7.63 8.56 -0.57
CA GLY A 48 -8.07 7.76 0.57
C GLY A 48 -6.91 7.07 1.29
N LEU A 49 -5.94 6.54 0.55
CA LEU A 49 -4.71 5.98 1.11
C LEU A 49 -3.90 7.05 1.87
N GLY A 50 -3.75 8.26 1.29
CA GLY A 50 -3.09 9.38 1.96
C GLY A 50 -3.79 9.80 3.26
N ILE A 51 -5.11 9.87 3.27
CA ILE A 51 -5.91 10.16 4.47
C ILE A 51 -5.73 9.07 5.53
N LEU A 52 -5.82 7.80 5.14
CA LEU A 52 -5.64 6.69 6.07
C LEU A 52 -4.23 6.68 6.65
N LEU A 53 -3.21 6.91 5.82
CA LEU A 53 -1.81 7.04 6.24
C LEU A 53 -1.63 8.19 7.24
N PHE A 54 -2.26 9.33 6.99
CA PHE A 54 -2.26 10.46 7.91
C PHE A 54 -2.91 10.07 9.25
N LEU A 55 -4.13 9.51 9.24
CA LEU A 55 -4.80 9.11 10.47
C LEU A 55 -4.00 8.07 11.27
N LEU A 56 -3.33 7.14 10.60
CA LEU A 56 -2.49 6.12 11.24
C LEU A 56 -1.17 6.73 11.76
N GLY A 57 -0.53 7.60 10.99
CA GLY A 57 0.71 8.29 11.36
C GLY A 57 0.53 9.21 12.57
N PHE A 58 -0.62 9.88 12.67
CA PHE A 58 -0.99 10.69 13.83
C PHE A 58 -1.59 9.87 14.99
N LYS A 59 -1.68 8.53 14.86
CA LYS A 59 -2.29 7.61 15.83
C LYS A 59 -3.73 7.97 16.22
N LEU A 60 -4.48 8.61 15.31
CA LEU A 60 -5.90 8.91 15.49
C LEU A 60 -6.76 7.63 15.43
N ILE A 61 -6.30 6.63 14.68
CA ILE A 61 -6.93 5.32 14.57
C ILE A 61 -5.90 4.25 15.01
N PRO A 62 -6.29 3.25 15.83
CA PRO A 62 -5.42 2.13 16.14
C PRO A 62 -5.25 1.21 14.93
N GLU A 63 -4.03 0.74 14.69
CA GLU A 63 -3.67 -0.24 13.64
C GLU A 63 -4.64 -1.43 13.56
N ASN A 64 -5.00 -1.99 14.71
CA ASN A 64 -5.90 -3.15 14.83
C ASN A 64 -7.29 -2.92 14.21
N ALA A 65 -7.72 -1.65 14.10
CA ALA A 65 -9.03 -1.32 13.53
C ALA A 65 -9.07 -1.42 11.99
N VAL A 66 -7.92 -1.57 11.33
CA VAL A 66 -7.82 -1.61 9.86
C VAL A 66 -7.08 -2.84 9.35
N GLN A 67 -6.27 -3.46 10.21
CA GLN A 67 -5.41 -4.59 9.85
C GLN A 67 -6.16 -5.81 9.32
N LEU A 68 -7.30 -6.18 9.93
CA LEU A 68 -8.03 -7.41 9.56
C LEU A 68 -8.63 -7.31 8.15
N GLY A 69 -9.32 -6.22 7.84
CA GLY A 69 -9.91 -5.94 6.54
C GLY A 69 -8.85 -5.74 5.48
N ALA A 70 -7.75 -5.04 5.80
CA ALA A 70 -6.65 -4.83 4.86
C ALA A 70 -5.96 -6.14 4.51
N ALA A 71 -5.63 -6.98 5.50
CA ALA A 71 -5.03 -8.28 5.29
C ALA A 71 -5.92 -9.20 4.44
N TRP A 72 -7.24 -9.16 4.66
CA TRP A 72 -8.18 -9.94 3.86
C TRP A 72 -8.26 -9.44 2.41
N LEU A 73 -8.38 -8.13 2.17
CA LEU A 73 -8.38 -7.56 0.81
C LEU A 73 -7.09 -7.89 0.05
N ILE A 74 -5.94 -7.83 0.73
CA ILE A 74 -4.65 -8.17 0.16
C ILE A 74 -4.55 -9.67 -0.14
N GLY A 75 -5.12 -10.52 0.72
CA GLY A 75 -5.21 -11.96 0.48
C GLY A 75 -6.05 -12.31 -0.75
N GLU A 76 -7.16 -11.59 -0.95
CA GLU A 76 -8.06 -11.76 -2.10
C GLU A 76 -7.68 -10.89 -3.31
N LEU A 77 -6.49 -10.28 -3.31
CA LEU A 77 -6.02 -9.41 -4.41
C LEU A 77 -6.05 -10.12 -5.77
N LEU A 78 -5.83 -11.44 -5.79
CA LEU A 78 -5.96 -12.27 -7.00
C LEU A 78 -7.36 -12.19 -7.61
N LEU A 79 -8.42 -12.21 -6.78
CA LEU A 79 -9.80 -12.10 -7.24
C LEU A 79 -10.04 -10.73 -7.92
N PHE A 80 -9.42 -9.67 -7.39
CA PHE A 80 -9.48 -8.33 -7.98
C PHE A 80 -8.64 -8.16 -9.25
N PHE A 81 -7.68 -9.06 -9.52
CA PHE A 81 -6.92 -9.06 -10.77
C PHE A 81 -7.63 -9.78 -11.93
N ILE A 82 -8.64 -10.61 -11.65
CA ILE A 82 -9.39 -11.33 -12.68
C ILE A 82 -10.02 -10.35 -13.70
N PRO A 83 -10.77 -9.30 -13.32
CA PRO A 83 -11.39 -8.40 -14.29
C PRO A 83 -10.38 -7.61 -15.15
N PRO A 84 -9.29 -7.04 -14.60
CA PRO A 84 -8.23 -6.43 -15.41
C PRO A 84 -7.61 -7.39 -16.42
N VAL A 85 -7.29 -8.64 -16.03
CA VAL A 85 -6.68 -9.62 -16.93
C VAL A 85 -7.60 -9.98 -18.09
N ILE A 86 -8.88 -10.25 -17.81
CA ILE A 86 -9.88 -10.53 -18.86
C ILE A 86 -10.03 -9.33 -19.80
N SER A 87 -9.96 -8.11 -19.26
CA SER A 87 -10.03 -6.90 -20.07
C SER A 87 -8.86 -6.80 -21.03
N VAL A 88 -7.64 -7.12 -20.57
CA VAL A 88 -6.43 -7.11 -21.40
C VAL A 88 -6.49 -8.14 -22.53
N ILE A 89 -6.95 -9.36 -22.24
CA ILE A 89 -7.06 -10.43 -23.25
C ILE A 89 -8.00 -10.02 -24.38
N LYS A 90 -9.03 -9.20 -24.15
CA LYS A 90 -9.92 -8.73 -25.23
C LYS A 90 -9.24 -7.80 -26.24
N TYR A 91 -8.04 -7.29 -25.94
CA TYR A 91 -7.27 -6.38 -26.79
C TYR A 91 -6.06 -7.07 -27.42
N GLU A 92 -6.21 -8.31 -27.91
CA GLU A 92 -5.09 -9.12 -28.46
C GLU A 92 -4.29 -8.38 -29.55
N GLY A 93 -4.96 -7.62 -30.43
CA GLY A 93 -4.30 -6.87 -31.51
C GLY A 93 -3.29 -5.80 -31.03
N LEU A 94 -3.48 -5.23 -29.83
CA LEU A 94 -2.50 -4.31 -29.24
C LEU A 94 -1.25 -5.06 -28.75
N PHE A 95 -1.42 -6.29 -28.28
CA PHE A 95 -0.31 -7.13 -27.80
C PHE A 95 0.51 -7.71 -28.96
N GLU A 96 -0.10 -8.04 -30.10
CA GLU A 96 0.67 -8.49 -31.27
C GLU A 96 1.61 -7.39 -31.80
N GLN A 97 1.14 -6.14 -31.81
CA GLN A 97 1.93 -5.03 -32.34
C GLN A 97 2.90 -4.42 -31.31
N TYR A 98 2.51 -4.32 -30.04
CA TYR A 98 3.26 -3.60 -29.00
C TYR A 98 3.68 -4.45 -27.81
N GLY A 99 3.33 -5.74 -27.75
CA GLY A 99 3.59 -6.61 -26.60
C GLY A 99 5.06 -6.64 -26.18
N THR A 100 5.98 -6.74 -27.16
CA THR A 100 7.42 -6.71 -26.91
C THR A 100 7.88 -5.38 -26.32
N ASN A 101 7.37 -4.26 -26.83
CA ASN A 101 7.70 -2.92 -26.32
C ASN A 101 7.16 -2.73 -24.90
N ILE A 102 5.92 -3.16 -24.63
CA ILE A 102 5.30 -3.11 -23.30
C ILE A 102 6.14 -3.92 -22.31
N LEU A 103 6.49 -5.16 -22.65
CA LEU A 103 7.29 -6.03 -21.78
C LEU A 103 8.66 -5.42 -21.49
N PHE A 104 9.34 -4.92 -22.52
CA PHE A 104 10.64 -4.27 -22.37
C PHE A 104 10.56 -3.04 -21.47
N THR A 105 9.61 -2.12 -21.71
CA THR A 105 9.42 -0.92 -20.90
C THR A 105 9.04 -1.26 -19.46
N LEU A 106 8.24 -2.29 -19.22
CA LEU A 106 7.81 -2.71 -17.89
C LEU A 106 8.98 -3.28 -17.08
N VAL A 107 9.81 -4.13 -17.70
CA VAL A 107 11.03 -4.66 -17.07
C VAL A 107 12.03 -3.55 -16.83
N MET A 108 12.35 -2.75 -17.84
CA MET A 108 13.31 -1.65 -17.72
C MET A 108 12.86 -0.61 -16.69
N GLY A 109 11.57 -0.26 -16.68
CA GLY A 109 11.00 0.66 -15.70
C GLY A 109 11.13 0.13 -14.28
N SER A 110 10.81 -1.15 -14.06
CA SER A 110 10.94 -1.79 -12.74
C SER A 110 12.39 -1.83 -12.27
N VAL A 111 13.31 -2.21 -13.16
CA VAL A 111 14.75 -2.23 -12.89
C VAL A 111 15.26 -0.82 -12.55
N CYS A 112 14.90 0.19 -13.33
CA CYS A 112 15.26 1.58 -13.06
C CYS A 112 14.74 2.06 -11.71
N VAL A 113 13.49 1.77 -11.34
CA VAL A 113 12.92 2.14 -10.03
C VAL A 113 13.66 1.44 -8.89
N MET A 114 13.99 0.16 -9.06
CA MET A 114 14.72 -0.62 -8.04
C MET A 114 16.15 -0.10 -7.85
N PHE A 115 16.86 0.24 -8.93
CA PHE A 115 18.16 0.90 -8.85
C PHE A 115 18.07 2.29 -8.21
N GLY A 116 17.07 3.09 -8.60
CA GLY A 116 16.87 4.43 -8.06
C GLY A 116 16.59 4.40 -6.56
N THR A 117 15.65 3.58 -6.12
CA THR A 117 15.33 3.41 -4.70
C THR A 117 16.52 2.85 -3.91
N GLY A 118 17.20 1.82 -4.43
CA GLY A 118 18.41 1.27 -3.81
C GLY A 118 19.52 2.30 -3.64
N PHE A 119 19.78 3.12 -4.66
CA PHE A 119 20.79 4.18 -4.60
C PHE A 119 20.45 5.28 -3.59
N VAL A 120 19.19 5.73 -3.56
CA VAL A 120 18.73 6.74 -2.58
C VAL A 120 18.90 6.21 -1.15
N VAL A 121 18.46 4.97 -0.91
CA VAL A 121 18.59 4.33 0.40
C VAL A 121 20.06 4.19 0.80
N ASP A 122 20.95 3.69 -0.07
CA ASP A 122 22.38 3.58 0.24
C ASP A 122 23.01 4.93 0.60
N ARG A 123 22.65 6.00 -0.13
CA ARG A 123 23.13 7.35 0.16
C ARG A 123 22.67 7.86 1.51
N VAL A 124 21.40 7.65 1.85
CA VAL A 124 20.85 8.05 3.16
C VAL A 124 21.54 7.27 4.28
N PHE A 125 21.64 5.95 4.18
CA PHE A 125 22.31 5.11 5.17
C PHE A 125 23.78 5.47 5.34
N ARG A 126 24.50 5.76 4.25
CA ARG A 126 25.90 6.20 4.31
C ARG A 126 26.04 7.56 5.00
N PHE A 127 25.12 8.48 4.75
CA PHE A 127 25.10 9.78 5.42
C PHE A 127 24.84 9.65 6.92
N GLU A 128 23.85 8.83 7.32
CA GLU A 128 23.57 8.55 8.74
C GLU A 128 24.75 7.88 9.45
N ARG A 129 25.41 6.92 8.80
CA ARG A 129 26.59 6.24 9.36
C ARG A 129 27.73 7.22 9.63
N GLN A 130 27.99 8.17 8.73
CA GLN A 130 29.01 9.20 8.92
C GLN A 130 28.67 10.15 10.08
N LEU A 131 27.40 10.51 10.24
CA LEU A 131 26.95 11.35 11.36
C LEU A 131 27.11 10.64 12.70
N ASN A 132 26.80 9.34 12.78
CA ASN A 132 26.94 8.56 14.00
C ASN A 132 28.41 8.35 14.40
N ILE A 133 29.32 8.11 13.44
CA ILE A 133 30.77 8.00 13.71
C ILE A 133 31.32 9.32 14.27
N LYS A 134 30.97 10.46 13.66
CA LYS A 134 31.40 11.79 14.15
C LYS A 134 30.84 12.09 15.55
N LYS A 135 29.60 11.70 15.84
CA LYS A 135 29.00 11.84 17.18
C LYS A 135 29.73 10.99 18.22
N GLN A 136 30.11 9.76 17.89
CA GLN A 136 30.86 8.90 18.80
C GLN A 136 32.28 9.43 19.07
N ALA A 137 33.01 9.85 18.04
CA ALA A 137 34.34 10.46 18.21
C ALA A 137 34.31 11.70 19.11
N ARG A 138 33.29 12.56 18.95
CA ARG A 138 33.07 13.73 19.83
C ARG A 138 32.70 13.35 21.28
N ARG A 139 32.03 12.21 21.50
CA ARG A 139 31.72 11.71 22.85
C ARG A 139 32.96 11.17 23.55
N HIS A 140 33.81 10.42 22.84
CA HIS A 140 35.08 9.93 23.39
C HIS A 140 36.05 11.07 23.73
N ALA A 141 36.13 12.10 22.89
CA ALA A 141 36.96 13.29 23.16
C ALA A 141 36.44 14.18 24.31
N LYS A 142 35.19 14.01 24.76
CA LYS A 142 34.64 14.70 25.93
C LYS A 142 34.73 13.88 27.23
N ALA A 143 35.03 12.59 27.13
CA ALA A 143 35.14 11.67 28.26
C ALA A 143 36.60 11.38 28.67
N ALA A 144 37.57 11.89 27.90
CA ALA A 144 39.00 11.90 28.18
C ALA A 144 39.42 13.34 28.52
#